data_AF-A0A1Y4TWE2-F1
#
_entry.id   AF-A0A1Y4TWE2-F1
#
_cell.length_a   1.000
_cell.length_b   1.000
_cell.length_c   1.000
_cell.angle_alpha   90.00
_cell.angle_beta   90.00
_cell.angle_gamma   90.00
#
_symmetry.space_group_name_H-M   'P 1'
#
loop_
_entity.id
_entity.type
_entity.pdbx_description
1 polymer ?
#
loop_
_entity_poly.entity_id
_entity_poly.type
_entity_poly.pdbx_seq_one_letter_code
_entity_poly.pdbx_strand_id
1 'polypeptide(L)'
;MAKRGVEKVYFDKLNSEEQVTYLIKPIIEVLQEAGGQLERSEIRDRIGEKDERIAEFEQKLYTSGKTGNQYKKFDFKFNFAIKELSYVGIISYIKYNPKITLTQKGAGIVLDSFDAAIEVHDKAKEYWAEQSAKNKNKNPVPEGQTVEDGEEETSTEDGIVDDFKVRLQSAIASMSPAKFEQFSRALLTKMGVQFTNKGIQISNDGGIDGYGYHVDEEDFRTTRVVIQCKRYNTNPVSEPEINQFLGAMNKFQADYGVFITNSRFTNKAREAAREGTPITLIDGNDLIRLVIKYELFITPVTTYVLDDFYLDE
;
A
#
# COMPACT_ATOMS: atom_id res chain seq x y z
N MET A 1 -38.96 3.30 -14.17
CA MET A 1 -38.06 4.25 -13.50
C MET A 1 -36.64 3.75 -13.66
N ALA A 2 -35.89 4.33 -14.60
CA ALA A 2 -34.50 3.94 -14.86
C ALA A 2 -33.62 4.50 -13.73
N LYS A 3 -32.88 3.63 -13.05
CA LYS A 3 -31.79 4.03 -12.14
C LYS A 3 -30.80 4.85 -12.97
N ARG A 4 -30.67 6.14 -12.69
CA ARG A 4 -29.57 6.97 -13.18
C ARG A 4 -28.28 6.30 -12.70
N GLY A 5 -27.55 5.67 -13.62
CA GLY A 5 -26.17 5.30 -13.39
C GLY A 5 -25.41 6.59 -13.13
N VAL A 6 -24.91 6.77 -11.91
CA VAL A 6 -23.92 7.79 -11.62
C VAL A 6 -22.73 7.46 -12.50
N GLU A 7 -22.45 8.32 -13.47
CA GLU A 7 -21.25 8.25 -14.30
C GLU A 7 -20.06 8.37 -13.34
N LYS A 8 -19.46 7.23 -12.96
CA LYS A 8 -18.41 7.21 -11.94
C LYS A 8 -17.17 7.87 -12.52
N VAL A 9 -16.94 9.13 -12.15
CA VAL A 9 -15.75 9.91 -12.48
C VAL A 9 -14.50 9.09 -12.10
N TYR A 10 -13.50 9.05 -12.98
CA TYR A 10 -12.25 8.36 -12.68
C TYR A 10 -11.47 9.18 -11.64
N PHE A 11 -10.93 8.52 -10.61
CA PHE A 11 -10.19 9.16 -9.52
C PHE A 11 -9.05 10.06 -10.03
N ASP A 12 -8.39 9.65 -11.12
CA ASP A 12 -7.29 10.39 -11.74
C ASP A 12 -7.73 11.64 -12.53
N LYS A 13 -9.02 11.79 -12.85
CA LYS A 13 -9.61 12.95 -13.53
C LYS A 13 -10.16 14.00 -12.58
N LEU A 14 -10.30 13.66 -11.29
CA LEU A 14 -10.68 14.59 -10.25
C LEU A 14 -9.56 15.61 -10.01
N ASN A 15 -9.93 16.82 -9.59
CA ASN A 15 -8.94 17.79 -9.13
C ASN A 15 -8.33 17.36 -7.78
N SER A 16 -7.28 18.05 -7.34
CA SER A 16 -6.55 17.69 -6.12
C SER A 16 -7.44 17.61 -4.86
N GLU A 17 -8.33 18.58 -4.66
CA GLU A 17 -9.23 18.63 -3.49
C GLU A 17 -10.30 17.53 -3.54
N GLU A 18 -10.83 17.28 -4.74
CA GLU A 18 -11.79 16.20 -4.99
C GLU A 18 -11.16 14.82 -4.75
N GLN A 19 -9.89 14.62 -5.13
CA GLN A 19 -9.15 13.37 -4.84
C GLN A 19 -9.00 13.13 -3.34
N VAL A 20 -8.64 14.16 -2.56
CA VAL A 20 -8.56 14.07 -1.10
C VAL A 20 -9.93 13.72 -0.52
N THR A 21 -10.97 14.47 -0.92
CA THR A 21 -12.34 14.28 -0.44
C THR A 21 -12.89 12.89 -0.77
N TYR A 22 -12.56 12.37 -1.96
CA TYR A 22 -12.99 11.04 -2.40
C TYR A 22 -12.43 9.92 -1.51
N LEU A 23 -11.21 10.07 -0.97
CA LEU A 23 -10.58 9.06 -0.10
C LEU A 23 -11.17 8.99 1.31
N ILE A 24 -11.85 10.04 1.78
CA ILE A 24 -12.36 10.14 3.16
C ILE A 24 -13.34 9.00 3.49
N LYS A 25 -14.34 8.76 2.62
CA LYS A 25 -15.32 7.68 2.84
C LYS A 25 -14.69 6.29 2.84
N PRO A 26 -13.89 5.90 1.81
CA PRO A 26 -13.19 4.62 1.81
C PRO A 26 -12.31 4.40 3.05
N ILE A 27 -11.62 5.43 3.55
CA ILE A 27 -10.80 5.33 4.77
C ILE A 27 -11.66 4.97 5.99
N ILE A 28 -12.79 5.68 6.19
CA ILE A 28 -13.70 5.39 7.30
C ILE A 28 -14.27 3.98 7.17
N GLU A 29 -14.69 3.60 5.96
CA GLU A 29 -15.28 2.28 5.67
C GLU A 29 -14.33 1.14 6.05
N VAL A 30 -13.09 1.15 5.54
CA VAL A 30 -12.13 0.05 5.81
C VAL A 30 -11.73 0.00 7.28
N LEU A 31 -11.68 1.15 7.97
CA LEU A 31 -11.45 1.21 9.41
C LEU A 31 -12.64 0.60 10.18
N GLN A 32 -13.88 0.93 9.82
CA GLN A 32 -15.09 0.38 10.46
C GLN A 32 -15.15 -1.14 10.29
N GLU A 33 -14.90 -1.66 9.08
CA GLU A 33 -14.86 -3.10 8.79
C GLU A 33 -13.78 -3.85 9.57
N ALA A 34 -12.67 -3.18 9.90
CA ALA A 34 -11.56 -3.74 10.67
C ALA A 34 -11.76 -3.69 12.20
N GLY A 35 -12.89 -3.16 12.68
CA GLY A 35 -13.12 -2.97 14.12
C GLY A 35 -12.49 -1.69 14.68
N GLY A 36 -12.13 -0.74 13.80
CA GLY A 36 -11.78 0.63 14.16
C GLY A 36 -10.30 0.95 14.24
N GLN A 37 -9.39 0.02 13.96
CA GLN A 37 -7.95 0.28 13.97
C GLN A 37 -7.23 -0.49 12.85
N LEU A 38 -6.37 0.21 12.09
CA LEU A 38 -5.53 -0.35 11.04
C LEU A 38 -4.21 0.41 10.93
N GLU A 39 -3.17 -0.22 10.38
CA GLU A 39 -1.98 0.50 9.91
C GLU A 39 -2.27 1.26 8.60
N ARG A 40 -1.56 2.37 8.38
CA ARG A 40 -1.68 3.17 7.14
C ARG A 40 -1.57 2.33 5.87
N SER A 41 -0.64 1.39 5.80
CA SER A 41 -0.49 0.49 4.65
C SER A 41 -1.72 -0.39 4.47
N GLU A 42 -2.26 -0.96 5.54
CA GLU A 42 -3.45 -1.82 5.46
C GLU A 42 -4.69 -1.04 5.00
N ILE A 43 -4.81 0.23 5.39
CA ILE A 43 -5.88 1.11 4.90
C ILE A 43 -5.73 1.31 3.38
N ARG A 44 -4.52 1.64 2.91
CA ARG A 44 -4.25 1.82 1.46
C ARG A 44 -4.60 0.55 0.68
N ASP A 45 -4.11 -0.60 1.13
CA ASP A 45 -4.35 -1.90 0.48
C ASP A 45 -5.85 -2.23 0.41
N ARG A 46 -6.59 -2.11 1.52
CA ARG A 46 -8.04 -2.41 1.54
C ARG A 46 -8.86 -1.47 0.67
N ILE A 47 -8.48 -0.19 0.57
CA ILE A 47 -9.12 0.76 -0.34
C ILE A 47 -8.87 0.36 -1.79
N GLY A 48 -7.64 -0.02 -2.13
CA GLY A 48 -7.28 -0.52 -3.46
C GLY A 48 -8.02 -1.80 -3.83
N GLU A 49 -8.23 -2.71 -2.89
CA GLU A 49 -9.01 -3.94 -3.10
C GLU A 49 -10.49 -3.65 -3.43
N LYS A 50 -11.07 -2.58 -2.85
CA LYS A 50 -12.46 -2.19 -3.09
C LYS A 50 -12.67 -1.43 -4.41
N ASP A 51 -11.68 -0.69 -4.90
CA ASP A 51 -11.77 0.06 -6.16
C ASP A 51 -10.48 -0.09 -6.99
N GLU A 52 -10.56 -0.90 -8.05
CA GLU A 52 -9.41 -1.14 -8.95
C GLU A 52 -8.84 0.15 -9.56
N ARG A 53 -9.64 1.22 -9.67
CA ARG A 53 -9.18 2.51 -10.18
C ARG A 53 -8.32 3.25 -9.16
N ILE A 54 -8.63 3.12 -7.87
CA ILE A 54 -7.76 3.61 -6.80
C ILE A 54 -6.49 2.79 -6.78
N ALA A 55 -6.59 1.46 -6.88
CA ALA A 55 -5.40 0.59 -6.92
C ALA A 55 -4.46 0.90 -8.09
N GLU A 56 -4.99 1.23 -9.27
CA GLU A 56 -4.18 1.67 -10.41
C GLU A 56 -3.50 3.01 -10.14
N PHE A 57 -4.23 3.98 -9.59
CA PHE A 57 -3.68 5.29 -9.26
C PHE A 57 -2.62 5.24 -8.16
N GLU A 58 -2.83 4.42 -7.13
CA GLU A 58 -1.88 4.19 -6.03
C GLU A 58 -0.52 3.70 -6.54
N GLN A 59 -0.50 2.82 -7.53
CA GLN A 59 0.73 2.24 -8.05
C GLN A 59 1.49 3.16 -9.02
N LYS A 60 0.89 4.28 -9.43
CA LYS A 60 1.47 5.16 -10.44
C LYS A 60 2.60 6.01 -9.87
N LEU A 61 3.79 5.85 -10.46
CA LEU A 61 4.96 6.69 -10.19
C LEU A 61 4.97 7.93 -11.08
N TYR A 62 5.33 9.05 -10.45
CA TYR A 62 5.55 10.34 -11.09
C TYR A 62 6.98 10.77 -10.85
N THR A 63 7.54 11.56 -11.77
CA THR A 63 8.89 12.12 -11.63
C THR A 63 8.77 13.61 -11.38
N SER A 64 9.42 14.11 -10.33
CA SER A 64 9.46 15.54 -10.02
C SER A 64 10.27 16.28 -11.09
N GLY A 65 9.69 17.30 -11.70
CA GLY A 65 10.41 18.17 -12.63
C GLY A 65 11.51 18.98 -11.95
N LYS A 66 11.42 19.19 -10.62
CA LYS A 66 12.39 19.97 -9.84
C LYS A 66 13.57 19.13 -9.35
N THR A 67 13.30 17.97 -8.76
CA THR A 67 14.31 17.14 -8.09
C THR A 67 14.73 15.91 -8.90
N GLY A 68 13.94 15.52 -9.90
CA GLY A 68 14.13 14.26 -10.63
C GLY A 68 13.75 13.01 -9.83
N ASN A 69 13.37 13.16 -8.56
CA ASN A 69 12.97 12.05 -7.70
C ASN A 69 11.61 11.50 -8.12
N GLN A 70 11.42 10.19 -7.90
CA GLN A 70 10.13 9.55 -8.10
C GLN A 70 9.26 9.69 -6.86
N TYR A 71 7.95 9.81 -7.06
CA TYR A 71 6.97 9.90 -5.99
C TYR A 71 5.62 9.31 -6.43
N LYS A 72 4.73 9.03 -5.47
CA LYS A 72 3.34 8.64 -5.73
C LYS A 72 2.41 9.77 -5.32
N LYS A 73 1.61 10.30 -6.26
CA LYS A 73 0.59 11.32 -5.93
C LYS A 73 -0.41 10.82 -4.89
N PHE A 74 -0.77 9.53 -4.95
CA PHE A 74 -1.68 8.91 -4.00
C PHE A 74 -1.24 9.07 -2.55
N ASP A 75 0.06 8.92 -2.25
CA ASP A 75 0.57 9.04 -0.89
C ASP A 75 0.26 10.42 -0.30
N PHE A 76 0.43 11.48 -1.08
CA PHE A 76 0.07 12.85 -0.67
C PHE A 76 -1.43 13.00 -0.43
N LYS A 77 -2.28 12.56 -1.39
CA LYS A 77 -3.74 12.65 -1.26
C LYS A 77 -4.25 11.88 -0.04
N PHE A 78 -3.72 10.69 0.17
CA PHE A 78 -4.03 9.86 1.33
C PHE A 78 -3.61 10.55 2.63
N ASN A 79 -2.37 11.05 2.70
CA ASN A 79 -1.87 11.73 3.90
C ASN A 79 -2.65 13.03 4.20
N PHE A 80 -3.12 13.76 3.18
CA PHE A 80 -4.03 14.88 3.36
C PHE A 80 -5.38 14.44 3.91
N ALA A 81 -6.00 13.40 3.35
CA ALA A 81 -7.27 12.88 3.85
C ALA A 81 -7.16 12.43 5.33
N ILE A 82 -6.06 11.77 5.71
CA ILE A 82 -5.76 11.41 7.10
C ILE A 82 -5.66 12.64 8.00
N LYS A 83 -4.98 13.71 7.56
CA LYS A 83 -4.88 14.95 8.33
C LYS A 83 -6.24 15.63 8.51
N GLU A 84 -7.06 15.71 7.45
CA GLU A 84 -8.39 16.30 7.53
C GLU A 84 -9.30 15.51 8.49
N LEU A 85 -9.32 14.18 8.37
CA LEU A 85 -10.05 13.28 9.25
C LEU A 85 -9.62 13.42 10.72
N SER A 86 -8.32 13.57 10.97
CA SER A 86 -7.78 13.75 12.32
C SER A 86 -8.14 15.13 12.88
N TYR A 87 -8.06 16.18 12.06
CA TYR A 87 -8.39 17.54 12.46
C TYR A 87 -9.86 17.65 12.90
N VAL A 88 -10.79 17.02 12.17
CA VAL A 88 -12.20 17.00 12.56
C VAL A 88 -12.54 15.95 13.64
N GLY A 89 -11.55 15.25 14.17
CA GLY A 89 -11.69 14.29 15.28
C GLY A 89 -12.43 13.00 14.91
N ILE A 90 -12.46 12.60 13.64
CA ILE A 90 -13.03 11.32 13.20
C ILE A 90 -12.06 10.17 13.46
N ILE A 91 -10.77 10.43 13.27
CA ILE A 91 -9.68 9.50 13.58
C ILE A 91 -8.72 10.13 14.59
N SER A 92 -7.86 9.28 15.15
CA SER A 92 -6.71 9.67 15.94
C SER A 92 -5.52 8.77 15.60
N TYR A 93 -4.31 9.31 15.71
CA TYR A 93 -3.07 8.56 15.59
C TYR A 93 -1.99 9.22 16.44
N ILE A 94 -0.98 8.45 16.82
CA ILE A 94 0.21 8.95 17.51
C ILE A 94 1.27 9.22 16.44
N LYS A 95 1.97 10.36 16.52
CA LYS A 95 3.12 10.64 15.64
C LYS A 95 4.10 9.46 15.69
N TYR A 96 4.76 9.15 14.57
CA TYR A 96 5.62 7.96 14.39
C TYR A 96 4.95 6.58 14.50
N ASN A 97 3.69 6.48 14.92
CA ASN A 97 2.98 5.20 14.96
C ASN A 97 2.21 4.98 13.65
N PRO A 98 2.42 3.86 12.94
CA PRO A 98 1.70 3.59 11.70
C PRO A 98 0.20 3.35 11.90
N LYS A 99 -0.26 3.12 13.14
CA LYS A 99 -1.66 2.81 13.45
C LYS A 99 -2.54 4.06 13.50
N ILE A 100 -3.69 3.94 12.84
CA ILE A 100 -4.78 4.92 12.85
C ILE A 100 -5.99 4.27 13.52
N THR A 101 -6.67 5.02 14.38
CA THR A 101 -7.82 4.53 15.15
C THR A 101 -9.03 5.45 14.98
N LEU A 102 -10.21 4.90 14.73
CA LEU A 102 -11.47 5.64 14.77
C LEU A 102 -11.75 6.15 16.18
N THR A 103 -12.19 7.40 16.29
CA THR A 103 -12.78 7.90 17.52
C THR A 103 -14.23 7.40 17.65
N GLN A 104 -14.88 7.65 18.79
CA GLN A 104 -16.32 7.38 18.93
C GLN A 104 -17.14 8.09 17.85
N LYS A 105 -16.74 9.31 17.47
CA LYS A 105 -17.37 10.07 16.38
C LYS A 105 -17.24 9.32 15.05
N GLY A 106 -16.03 8.86 14.71
CA GLY A 106 -15.80 8.12 13.47
C GLY A 106 -16.49 6.76 13.41
N ALA A 107 -16.50 6.02 14.52
CA ALA A 107 -17.19 4.75 14.62
C ALA A 107 -18.71 4.86 14.42
N GLY A 108 -19.31 6.00 14.80
CA GLY A 108 -20.74 6.27 14.66
C GLY A 108 -21.20 6.79 13.29
N ILE A 109 -20.29 6.99 12.33
CA ILE A 109 -20.64 7.52 11.00
C ILE A 109 -21.42 6.48 10.20
N VAL A 110 -22.56 6.89 9.64
CA VAL A 110 -23.32 6.13 8.65
C VAL A 110 -22.95 6.64 7.25
N LEU A 111 -22.17 5.85 6.50
CA LEU A 111 -21.53 6.25 5.25
C LEU A 111 -22.48 6.73 4.14
N ASP A 112 -23.69 6.18 4.09
CA ASP A 112 -24.71 6.51 3.08
C ASP A 112 -25.22 7.95 3.22
N SER A 113 -25.35 8.44 4.46
CA SER A 113 -25.80 9.80 4.77
C SER A 113 -24.65 10.78 5.00
N PHE A 114 -23.41 10.28 5.08
CA PHE A 114 -22.24 11.10 5.36
C PHE A 114 -21.84 11.94 4.14
N ASP A 115 -21.62 13.23 4.31
CA ASP A 115 -21.11 14.11 3.26
C ASP A 115 -19.65 14.49 3.57
N ALA A 116 -18.70 13.84 2.91
CA ALA A 116 -17.28 14.05 3.15
C ALA A 116 -16.82 15.49 2.85
N ALA A 117 -17.46 16.17 1.89
CA ALA A 117 -17.09 17.54 1.53
C ALA A 117 -17.47 18.49 2.67
N ILE A 118 -18.72 18.41 3.13
CA ILE A 118 -19.26 19.32 4.15
C ILE A 118 -18.77 18.94 5.55
N GLU A 119 -18.76 17.64 5.88
CA GLU A 119 -18.51 17.18 7.23
C GLU A 119 -17.03 17.13 7.60
N VAL A 120 -16.14 17.09 6.60
CA VAL A 120 -14.68 16.98 6.77
C VAL A 120 -13.92 18.05 6.02
N HIS A 121 -13.94 18.03 4.68
CA HIS A 121 -13.06 18.85 3.86
C HIS A 121 -13.26 20.36 4.09
N ASP A 122 -14.51 20.84 4.08
CA ASP A 122 -14.85 22.24 4.30
C ASP A 122 -14.41 22.73 5.69
N LYS A 123 -14.52 21.87 6.71
CA LYS A 123 -14.06 22.20 8.07
C LYS A 123 -12.54 22.21 8.16
N ALA A 124 -11.85 21.34 7.41
CA ALA A 124 -10.40 21.29 7.38
C ALA A 124 -9.75 22.45 6.59
N LYS A 125 -10.52 23.27 5.86
CA LYS A 125 -9.99 24.47 5.20
C LYS A 125 -9.35 25.45 6.18
N GLU A 126 -9.89 25.57 7.40
CA GLU A 126 -9.31 26.40 8.46
C GLU A 126 -7.90 25.91 8.84
N TYR A 127 -7.75 24.59 9.06
CA TYR A 127 -6.45 23.95 9.30
C TYR A 127 -5.46 24.23 8.17
N TRP A 128 -5.87 24.06 6.91
CA TRP A 128 -4.97 24.28 5.78
C TRP A 128 -4.56 25.74 5.60
N ALA A 129 -5.46 26.69 5.91
CA ALA A 129 -5.14 28.11 5.91
C ALA A 129 -4.07 28.46 6.96
N GLU A 130 -4.19 27.92 8.17
CA GLU A 130 -3.20 28.10 9.24
C GLU A 130 -1.84 27.49 8.86
N GLN A 131 -1.82 26.27 8.31
CA GLN A 131 -0.58 25.60 7.91
C GLN A 131 0.10 26.33 6.74
N SER A 132 -0.66 26.81 5.77
CA SER A 132 -0.12 27.60 4.65
C SER A 132 0.53 28.90 5.14
N ALA A 133 -0.10 29.61 6.09
CA ALA A 133 0.46 30.81 6.70
C ALA A 133 1.78 30.53 7.45
N LYS A 134 1.84 29.41 8.21
CA LYS A 134 3.07 28.98 8.90
C LYS A 134 4.19 28.61 7.93
N ASN A 135 3.87 27.94 6.82
CA ASN A 135 4.86 27.55 5.80
C ASN A 135 5.47 28.76 5.07
N LYS A 136 4.65 29.76 4.71
CA LYS A 136 5.14 31.01 4.08
C LYS A 136 6.16 31.75 4.95
N ASN A 137 6.01 31.69 6.27
CA ASN A 137 6.95 32.32 7.20
C ASN A 137 8.25 31.54 7.37
N LYS A 138 8.25 30.21 7.17
CA LYS A 138 9.45 29.36 7.31
C LYS A 138 10.29 29.27 6.04
N ASN A 139 9.65 29.26 4.86
CA ASN A 139 10.32 29.20 3.56
C ASN A 139 9.65 30.19 2.58
N PRO A 140 10.14 31.44 2.44
CA PRO A 140 9.59 32.38 1.47
C PRO A 140 9.95 31.93 0.05
N VAL A 141 8.97 31.40 -0.69
CA VAL A 141 9.08 31.10 -2.12
C VAL A 141 8.78 32.39 -2.93
N PRO A 142 9.53 32.72 -4.00
CA PRO A 142 9.24 33.89 -4.84
C PRO A 142 7.85 33.81 -5.50
N GLU A 143 7.13 34.94 -5.53
CA GLU A 143 5.84 35.05 -6.22
C GLU A 143 5.97 34.75 -7.72
N GLY A 144 5.19 33.78 -8.21
CA GLY A 144 5.10 33.46 -9.65
C GLY A 144 5.20 31.98 -10.04
N GLN A 145 5.42 31.05 -9.09
CA GLN A 145 5.27 29.61 -9.36
C GLN A 145 3.83 29.16 -9.06
N THR A 146 3.09 28.77 -10.10
CA THR A 146 1.85 28.00 -9.94
C THR A 146 2.20 26.65 -9.29
N VAL A 147 1.60 26.38 -8.12
CA VAL A 147 1.79 25.19 -7.27
C VAL A 147 1.27 23.87 -7.86
N GLU A 148 1.11 23.78 -9.18
CA GLU A 148 0.62 22.56 -9.85
C GLU A 148 1.70 21.54 -10.19
N ASP A 149 2.99 21.81 -9.93
CA ASP A 149 4.05 20.80 -10.08
C ASP A 149 4.88 20.66 -8.79
N GLY A 150 4.54 19.60 -8.05
CA GLY A 150 5.14 19.24 -6.77
C GLY A 150 4.25 19.72 -5.63
N GLU A 151 3.25 18.89 -5.28
CA GLU A 151 2.57 18.98 -3.98
C GLU A 151 3.66 19.17 -2.94
N GLU A 152 3.66 20.36 -2.32
CA GLU A 152 4.78 20.87 -1.53
C GLU A 152 5.32 19.74 -0.66
N GLU A 153 6.63 19.50 -0.74
CA GLU A 153 7.37 18.60 0.14
C GLU A 153 7.18 19.10 1.57
N THR A 154 6.02 18.80 2.15
CA THR A 154 5.80 18.91 3.57
C THR A 154 6.75 17.87 4.13
N SER A 155 7.86 18.35 4.68
CA SER A 155 8.90 17.60 5.39
C SER A 155 8.31 16.95 6.64
N THR A 156 7.32 16.09 6.40
CA THR A 156 6.53 15.35 7.35
C THR A 156 7.05 13.94 7.31
N GLU A 157 7.02 13.26 8.46
CA GLU A 157 7.51 11.89 8.59
C GLU A 157 6.90 10.95 7.56
N ASP A 158 5.60 11.10 7.31
CA ASP A 158 4.88 10.35 6.27
C ASP A 158 5.59 10.49 4.91
N GLY A 159 6.05 11.69 4.55
CA GLY A 159 6.80 11.95 3.32
C GLY A 159 8.18 11.30 3.28
N ILE A 160 8.90 11.22 4.41
CA ILE A 160 10.22 10.56 4.48
C ILE A 160 10.06 9.05 4.31
N VAL A 161 9.06 8.46 4.99
CA VAL A 161 8.77 7.02 4.89
C VAL A 161 8.28 6.68 3.48
N ASP A 162 7.40 7.49 2.90
CA ASP A 162 6.88 7.28 1.55
C ASP A 162 8.00 7.44 0.49
N ASP A 163 8.95 8.39 0.64
CA ASP A 163 10.15 8.48 -0.23
C ASP A 163 10.99 7.19 -0.19
N PHE A 164 11.30 6.68 1.01
CA PHE A 164 12.04 5.43 1.14
C PHE A 164 11.32 4.26 0.47
N LYS A 165 10.00 4.14 0.68
CA LYS A 165 9.18 3.10 0.04
C LYS A 165 9.19 3.20 -1.48
N VAL A 166 9.10 4.41 -2.03
CA VAL A 166 9.17 4.63 -3.49
C VAL A 166 10.54 4.23 -4.04
N ARG A 167 11.63 4.63 -3.37
CA ARG A 167 12.99 4.22 -3.77
C ARG A 167 13.17 2.71 -3.72
N LEU A 168 12.65 2.06 -2.69
CA LEU A 168 12.67 0.60 -2.56
C LEU A 168 11.86 -0.07 -3.68
N GLN A 169 10.66 0.43 -3.98
CA GLN A 169 9.84 -0.05 -5.09
C GLN A 169 10.59 0.01 -6.43
N SER A 170 11.22 1.15 -6.73
CA SER A 170 11.99 1.34 -7.96
C SER A 170 13.22 0.44 -8.04
N ALA A 171 13.88 0.19 -6.91
CA ALA A 171 15.00 -0.75 -6.83
C ALA A 171 14.55 -2.20 -7.10
N ILE A 172 13.42 -2.63 -6.55
CA ILE A 172 12.82 -3.94 -6.81
C ILE A 172 12.40 -4.06 -8.29
N ALA A 173 11.74 -3.05 -8.84
CA ALA A 173 11.30 -3.03 -10.23
C ALA A 173 12.47 -3.13 -11.23
N SER A 174 13.65 -2.64 -10.85
CA SER A 174 14.86 -2.65 -11.67
C SER A 174 15.68 -3.96 -11.58
N MET A 175 15.28 -4.92 -10.74
CA MET A 175 15.93 -6.22 -10.66
C MET A 175 15.74 -7.03 -11.96
N SER A 176 16.73 -7.85 -12.34
CA SER A 176 16.50 -8.87 -13.38
C SER A 176 15.54 -9.96 -12.86
N PRO A 177 14.86 -10.71 -13.74
CA PRO A 177 13.99 -11.81 -13.30
C PRO A 177 14.68 -12.80 -12.36
N ALA A 178 15.91 -13.21 -12.68
CA ALA A 178 16.70 -14.10 -11.83
C ALA A 178 17.06 -13.48 -10.46
N LYS A 179 17.37 -12.17 -10.42
CA LYS A 179 17.64 -11.47 -9.16
C LYS A 179 16.37 -11.34 -8.31
N PHE A 180 15.22 -11.09 -8.93
CA PHE A 180 13.93 -11.02 -8.25
C PHE A 180 13.53 -12.38 -7.66
N GLU A 181 13.78 -13.48 -8.36
CA GLU A 181 13.58 -14.83 -7.83
C GLU A 181 14.46 -15.09 -6.60
N GLN A 182 15.76 -14.79 -6.69
CA GLN A 182 16.69 -14.93 -5.56
C GLN A 182 16.26 -14.08 -4.35
N PHE A 183 15.87 -12.84 -4.60
CA PHE A 183 15.32 -11.93 -3.58
C PHE A 183 14.08 -12.52 -2.91
N SER A 184 13.13 -13.04 -3.71
CA SER A 184 11.89 -13.63 -3.20
C SER A 184 12.14 -14.89 -2.37
N ARG A 185 13.08 -15.75 -2.81
CA ARG A 185 13.52 -16.91 -2.02
C ARG A 185 14.18 -16.48 -0.69
N ALA A 186 15.02 -15.45 -0.71
CA ALA A 186 15.64 -14.93 0.50
C ALA A 186 14.60 -14.38 1.50
N LEU A 187 13.59 -13.67 1.00
CA LEU A 187 12.47 -13.18 1.81
C LEU A 187 11.70 -14.32 2.47
N LEU A 188 11.29 -15.32 1.69
CA LEU A 188 10.56 -16.46 2.22
C LEU A 188 11.40 -17.30 3.19
N THR A 189 12.72 -17.37 2.97
CA THR A 189 13.63 -18.02 3.93
C THR A 189 13.62 -17.28 5.28
N LYS A 190 13.63 -15.94 5.27
CA LYS A 190 13.47 -15.13 6.49
C LYS A 190 12.12 -15.31 7.16
N MET A 191 11.09 -15.68 6.39
CA MET A 191 9.75 -16.01 6.87
C MET A 191 9.60 -17.49 7.32
N GLY A 192 10.69 -18.26 7.36
CA GLY A 192 10.69 -19.64 7.85
C GLY A 192 10.41 -20.71 6.79
N VAL A 193 10.51 -20.39 5.49
CA VAL A 193 10.44 -21.40 4.43
C VAL A 193 11.81 -22.04 4.21
N GLN A 194 11.87 -23.36 4.30
CA GLN A 194 13.05 -24.17 4.01
C GLN A 194 12.99 -24.72 2.58
N PHE A 195 13.76 -24.10 1.68
CA PHE A 195 13.81 -24.53 0.28
C PHE A 195 14.56 -25.85 0.10
N THR A 196 14.10 -26.66 -0.85
CA THR A 196 14.77 -27.90 -1.23
C THR A 196 15.42 -27.77 -2.62
N ASN A 197 16.41 -28.64 -2.88
CA ASN A 197 17.02 -28.74 -4.20
C ASN A 197 16.03 -29.19 -5.31
N LYS A 198 14.86 -29.73 -4.94
CA LYS A 198 13.78 -30.03 -5.91
C LYS A 198 13.36 -28.77 -6.65
N GLY A 199 13.34 -27.60 -6.00
CA GLY A 199 12.97 -26.33 -6.64
C GLY A 199 13.88 -25.87 -7.78
N ILE A 200 15.11 -26.39 -7.88
CA ILE A 200 16.06 -26.05 -8.96
C ILE A 200 15.88 -26.99 -10.18
N GLN A 201 15.43 -28.22 -9.97
CA GLN A 201 15.17 -29.20 -11.05
C GLN A 201 13.78 -29.02 -11.70
N ILE A 202 12.82 -28.42 -10.99
CA ILE A 202 11.41 -28.33 -11.42
C ILE A 202 11.13 -27.16 -12.37
N SER A 203 11.97 -26.11 -12.40
CA SER A 203 11.73 -24.90 -13.22
C SER A 203 11.57 -25.19 -14.72
N ASN A 204 12.13 -26.31 -15.20
CA ASN A 204 12.08 -26.70 -16.61
C ASN A 204 10.75 -27.36 -17.06
N ASP A 205 9.88 -27.81 -16.14
CA ASP A 205 8.77 -28.72 -16.49
C ASP A 205 7.40 -28.38 -15.83
N GLY A 206 7.31 -27.27 -15.09
CA GLY A 206 6.08 -26.96 -14.33
C GLY A 206 5.79 -25.50 -14.01
N GLY A 207 6.67 -24.56 -14.40
CA GLY A 207 6.42 -23.13 -14.18
C GLY A 207 6.38 -22.70 -12.71
N ILE A 208 7.12 -23.39 -11.82
CA ILE A 208 7.30 -22.98 -10.41
C ILE A 208 8.76 -22.63 -10.15
N ASP A 209 8.96 -21.66 -9.25
CA ASP A 209 10.27 -21.08 -8.94
C ASP A 209 10.80 -21.54 -7.58
N GLY A 210 10.07 -22.41 -6.88
CA GLY A 210 10.50 -22.94 -5.60
C GLY A 210 9.61 -24.05 -5.07
N TYR A 211 10.24 -24.99 -4.36
CA TYR A 211 9.55 -26.00 -3.56
C TYR A 211 10.28 -26.13 -2.23
N GLY A 212 9.52 -26.05 -1.15
CA GLY A 212 10.07 -26.09 0.19
C GLY A 212 9.08 -26.62 1.22
N TYR A 213 9.48 -26.49 2.47
CA TYR A 213 8.64 -26.78 3.61
C TYR A 213 8.58 -25.58 4.53
N HIS A 214 7.42 -25.33 5.11
CA HIS A 214 7.26 -24.40 6.22
C HIS A 214 6.94 -25.22 7.47
N VAL A 215 7.76 -25.03 8.51
CA VAL A 215 7.57 -25.68 9.80
C VAL A 215 7.08 -24.60 10.75
N ASP A 216 5.85 -24.78 11.22
CA ASP A 216 5.31 -23.96 12.29
C ASP A 216 5.95 -24.41 13.60
N GLU A 217 6.74 -23.53 14.23
CA GLU A 217 7.43 -23.82 15.50
C GLU A 217 6.42 -23.96 16.67
N GLU A 218 5.23 -23.38 16.54
CA GLU A 218 4.17 -23.43 17.56
C GLU A 218 3.20 -24.60 17.33
N ASP A 219 2.89 -24.95 16.07
CA ASP A 219 1.92 -26.02 15.70
C ASP A 219 2.58 -27.39 15.41
N PHE A 220 3.91 -27.52 15.48
CA PHE A 220 4.68 -28.75 15.17
C PHE A 220 4.33 -29.38 13.80
N ARG A 221 3.79 -28.59 12.87
CA ARG A 221 3.30 -29.06 11.57
C ARG A 221 4.27 -28.65 10.46
N THR A 222 4.66 -29.64 9.67
CA THR A 222 5.38 -29.41 8.41
C THR A 222 4.39 -29.33 7.26
N THR A 223 4.42 -28.24 6.52
CA THR A 223 3.59 -28.02 5.33
C THR A 223 4.46 -27.87 4.08
N ARG A 224 4.02 -28.46 2.97
CA ARG A 224 4.67 -28.36 1.66
C ARG A 224 4.22 -27.06 1.01
N VAL A 225 5.19 -26.26 0.60
CA VAL A 225 4.95 -24.97 -0.06
C VAL A 225 5.56 -24.97 -1.46
N VAL A 226 4.76 -24.51 -2.42
CA VAL A 226 5.20 -24.23 -3.80
C VAL A 226 5.20 -22.73 -4.00
N ILE A 227 6.21 -22.22 -4.71
CA ILE A 227 6.41 -20.79 -4.91
C ILE A 227 6.50 -20.47 -6.39
N GLN A 228 5.85 -19.38 -6.79
CA GLN A 228 6.01 -18.76 -8.09
C GLN A 228 6.27 -17.27 -7.91
N CYS A 229 7.26 -16.75 -8.63
CA CYS A 229 7.72 -15.38 -8.61
C CYS A 229 7.59 -14.81 -10.03
N LYS A 230 6.66 -13.87 -10.24
CA LYS A 230 6.50 -13.17 -11.51
C LYS A 230 6.84 -11.70 -11.37
N ARG A 231 7.93 -11.28 -12.02
CA ARG A 231 8.28 -9.87 -12.14
C ARG A 231 7.46 -9.22 -13.25
N TYR A 232 6.43 -8.45 -12.88
CA TYR A 232 5.63 -7.61 -13.77
C TYR A 232 5.73 -6.15 -13.35
N ASN A 233 6.25 -5.30 -14.25
CA ASN A 233 6.44 -3.88 -13.96
C ASN A 233 5.24 -3.01 -14.35
N THR A 234 4.29 -3.55 -15.12
CA THR A 234 3.26 -2.74 -15.79
C THR A 234 1.89 -3.36 -15.68
N ASN A 235 1.76 -4.67 -15.91
CA ASN A 235 0.47 -5.34 -15.90
C ASN A 235 0.18 -5.97 -14.52
N PRO A 236 -1.07 -5.89 -14.04
CA PRO A 236 -1.48 -6.64 -12.86
C PRO A 236 -1.49 -8.14 -13.17
N VAL A 237 -1.25 -8.96 -12.15
CA VAL A 237 -1.41 -10.41 -12.25
C VAL A 237 -2.89 -10.75 -12.27
N SER A 238 -3.28 -11.55 -13.25
CA SER A 238 -4.67 -11.87 -13.56
C SER A 238 -5.08 -13.27 -13.11
N GLU A 239 -6.40 -13.50 -13.00
CA GLU A 239 -7.00 -14.80 -12.63
C GLU A 239 -6.42 -16.01 -13.41
N PRO A 240 -6.23 -15.97 -14.75
CA PRO A 240 -5.65 -17.10 -15.48
C PRO A 240 -4.27 -17.54 -14.96
N GLU A 241 -3.48 -16.62 -14.44
CA GLU A 241 -2.14 -16.93 -13.93
C GLU A 241 -2.21 -17.62 -12.57
N ILE A 242 -3.16 -17.23 -11.74
CA ILE A 242 -3.45 -17.89 -10.47
C ILE A 242 -3.99 -19.30 -10.73
N ASN A 243 -4.90 -19.46 -11.69
CA ASN A 243 -5.44 -20.77 -12.08
C ASN A 243 -4.35 -21.70 -12.65
N GLN A 244 -3.42 -21.16 -13.43
CA GLN A 244 -2.26 -21.92 -13.91
C GLN A 244 -1.38 -22.39 -12.73
N PHE A 245 -1.15 -21.51 -11.75
CA PHE A 245 -0.37 -21.83 -10.57
C PHE A 245 -1.03 -22.90 -9.69
N LEU A 246 -2.35 -22.83 -9.49
CA LEU A 246 -3.14 -23.87 -8.82
C LEU A 246 -2.93 -25.25 -9.47
N GLY A 247 -2.93 -25.29 -10.80
CA GLY A 247 -2.62 -26.52 -11.56
C GLY A 247 -1.23 -27.09 -11.24
N ALA A 248 -0.22 -26.22 -11.17
CA ALA A 248 1.13 -26.62 -10.78
C ALA A 248 1.20 -27.12 -9.33
N MET A 249 0.55 -26.43 -8.39
CA MET A 249 0.49 -26.84 -6.98
C MET A 249 -0.07 -28.26 -6.81
N ASN A 250 -1.13 -28.60 -7.55
CA ASN A 250 -1.73 -29.93 -7.53
C ASN A 250 -0.75 -31.02 -8.03
N LYS A 251 0.05 -30.74 -9.08
CA LYS A 251 1.10 -31.65 -9.58
C LYS A 251 2.14 -31.97 -8.49
N PHE A 252 2.46 -31.00 -7.64
CA PHE A 252 3.46 -31.15 -6.58
C PHE A 252 2.90 -31.50 -5.20
N GLN A 253 1.58 -31.73 -5.11
CA GLN A 253 0.86 -32.00 -3.85
C GLN A 253 1.21 -30.97 -2.77
N ALA A 254 1.24 -29.69 -3.12
CA ALA A 254 1.50 -28.62 -2.16
C ALA A 254 0.32 -28.49 -1.19
N ASP A 255 0.60 -28.18 0.06
CA ASP A 255 -0.43 -27.89 1.06
C ASP A 255 -0.92 -26.43 0.92
N TYR A 256 -0.04 -25.53 0.46
CA TYR A 256 -0.38 -24.17 0.04
C TYR A 256 0.65 -23.62 -0.95
N GLY A 257 0.31 -22.53 -1.62
CA GLY A 257 1.17 -21.85 -2.57
C GLY A 257 1.53 -20.44 -2.13
N VAL A 258 2.65 -19.91 -2.59
CA VAL A 258 2.98 -18.49 -2.49
C VAL A 258 3.22 -17.93 -3.88
N PHE A 259 2.41 -16.94 -4.27
CA PHE A 259 2.58 -16.23 -5.53
C PHE A 259 3.10 -14.82 -5.25
N ILE A 260 4.31 -14.52 -5.72
CA ILE A 260 5.01 -13.26 -5.49
C ILE A 260 5.07 -12.45 -6.79
N THR A 261 4.72 -11.18 -6.72
CA THR A 261 4.91 -10.23 -7.82
C THR A 261 5.32 -8.86 -7.30
N ASN A 262 6.03 -8.09 -8.13
CA ASN A 262 6.28 -6.66 -7.86
C ASN A 262 5.20 -5.75 -8.44
N SER A 263 4.14 -6.33 -9.03
CA SER A 263 2.93 -5.65 -9.48
C SER A 263 1.82 -5.75 -8.44
N ARG A 264 0.58 -5.47 -8.82
CA ARG A 264 -0.65 -5.77 -8.06
C ARG A 264 -1.35 -7.02 -8.60
N PHE A 265 -2.23 -7.61 -7.81
CA PHE A 265 -3.22 -8.59 -8.28
C PHE A 265 -4.53 -7.88 -8.68
N THR A 266 -5.25 -8.43 -9.66
CA THR A 266 -6.64 -8.04 -9.91
C THR A 266 -7.57 -8.63 -8.86
N ASN A 267 -8.79 -8.09 -8.73
CA ASN A 267 -9.74 -8.63 -7.75
C ASN A 267 -10.13 -10.07 -8.05
N LYS A 268 -10.30 -10.42 -9.33
CA LYS A 268 -10.52 -11.82 -9.76
C LYS A 268 -9.35 -12.74 -9.43
N ALA A 269 -8.11 -12.26 -9.50
CA ALA A 269 -6.94 -13.04 -9.10
C ALA A 269 -6.94 -13.32 -7.59
N ARG A 270 -7.34 -12.33 -6.77
CA ARG A 270 -7.50 -12.51 -5.31
C ARG A 270 -8.62 -13.49 -4.97
N GLU A 271 -9.75 -13.42 -5.68
CA GLU A 271 -10.87 -14.37 -5.54
C GLU A 271 -10.40 -15.79 -5.86
N ALA A 272 -9.78 -16.00 -7.02
CA ALA A 272 -9.25 -17.31 -7.43
C ALA A 272 -8.21 -17.89 -6.47
N ALA A 273 -7.37 -17.04 -5.86
CA ALA A 273 -6.35 -17.50 -4.89
C ALA A 273 -6.94 -18.07 -3.59
N ARG A 274 -8.20 -17.74 -3.28
CA ARG A 274 -8.94 -18.27 -2.12
C ARG A 274 -9.73 -19.54 -2.47
N GLU A 275 -9.82 -19.88 -3.76
CA GLU A 275 -10.53 -21.07 -4.24
C GLU A 275 -9.59 -22.28 -4.30
N GLY A 276 -10.02 -23.40 -3.72
CA GLY A 276 -9.23 -24.65 -3.73
C GLY A 276 -8.07 -24.65 -2.72
N THR A 277 -6.90 -25.10 -3.17
CA THR A 277 -5.68 -25.11 -2.33
C THR A 277 -5.21 -23.67 -2.12
N PRO A 278 -5.08 -23.19 -0.87
CA PRO A 278 -4.89 -21.76 -0.61
C PRO A 278 -3.59 -21.24 -1.22
N ILE A 279 -3.68 -20.07 -1.84
CA ILE A 279 -2.52 -19.32 -2.34
C ILE A 279 -2.37 -18.04 -1.52
N THR A 280 -1.21 -17.90 -0.89
CA THR A 280 -0.77 -16.62 -0.32
C THR A 280 -0.26 -15.73 -1.45
N LEU A 281 -0.93 -14.60 -1.64
CA LEU A 281 -0.51 -13.56 -2.59
C LEU A 281 0.41 -12.57 -1.88
N ILE A 282 1.54 -12.23 -2.51
CA ILE A 282 2.47 -11.19 -2.06
C ILE A 282 2.68 -10.25 -3.23
N ASP A 283 2.12 -9.05 -3.14
CA ASP A 283 2.22 -8.03 -4.18
C ASP A 283 3.34 -7.01 -3.91
N GLY A 284 3.46 -5.99 -4.75
CA GLY A 284 4.49 -4.96 -4.63
C GLY A 284 4.44 -4.19 -3.30
N ASN A 285 3.25 -3.91 -2.76
CA ASN A 285 3.09 -3.24 -1.47
C ASN A 285 3.48 -4.20 -0.33
N ASP A 286 3.05 -5.46 -0.41
CA ASP A 286 3.45 -6.49 0.56
C ASP A 286 4.97 -6.70 0.58
N LEU A 287 5.62 -6.73 -0.59
CA LEU A 287 7.07 -6.86 -0.68
C LEU A 287 7.79 -5.75 0.08
N ILE A 288 7.38 -4.50 -0.11
CA ILE A 288 7.96 -3.35 0.61
C ILE A 288 7.78 -3.53 2.12
N ARG A 289 6.56 -3.86 2.56
CA ARG A 289 6.24 -4.07 3.98
C ARG A 289 7.05 -5.21 4.59
N LEU A 290 7.15 -6.34 3.90
CA LEU A 290 7.88 -7.52 4.36
C LEU A 290 9.39 -7.28 4.37
N VAL A 291 9.93 -6.56 3.38
CA VAL A 291 11.35 -6.15 3.37
C VAL A 291 11.67 -5.29 4.58
N ILE A 292 10.81 -4.34 4.92
CA ILE A 292 10.97 -3.49 6.11
C ILE A 292 10.88 -4.35 7.38
N LYS A 293 9.82 -5.17 7.49
CA LYS A 293 9.57 -6.02 8.67
C LYS A 293 10.71 -7.00 8.97
N TYR A 294 11.30 -7.61 7.95
CA TYR A 294 12.37 -8.60 8.10
C TYR A 294 13.77 -8.02 7.87
N GLU A 295 13.86 -6.70 7.70
CA GLU A 295 15.10 -5.95 7.41
C GLU A 295 15.93 -6.61 6.28
N LEU A 296 15.23 -7.08 5.24
CA LEU A 296 15.86 -7.86 4.18
C LEU A 296 16.71 -6.95 3.28
N PHE A 297 18.03 -7.05 3.40
CA PHE A 297 19.00 -6.25 2.62
C PHE A 297 18.85 -4.73 2.79
N ILE A 298 18.30 -4.31 3.93
CA ILE A 298 18.22 -2.91 4.34
C ILE A 298 18.82 -2.78 5.74
N THR A 299 19.10 -1.54 6.17
CA THR A 299 19.60 -1.27 7.52
C THR A 299 18.78 -0.14 8.12
N PRO A 300 18.05 -0.37 9.23
CA PRO A 300 17.31 0.70 9.89
C PRO A 300 18.27 1.72 10.49
N VAL A 301 17.94 3.00 10.35
CA VAL A 301 18.66 4.10 10.99
C VAL A 301 17.68 4.81 11.91
N THR A 302 17.92 4.74 13.22
CA THR A 302 17.09 5.44 14.23
C THR A 302 17.62 6.86 14.43
N THR A 303 16.72 7.84 14.50
CA THR A 303 17.01 9.24 14.82
C THR A 303 16.10 9.74 15.94
N TYR A 304 16.44 10.88 16.54
CA TYR A 304 15.62 11.57 17.54
C TYR A 304 14.76 12.65 16.88
N VAL A 305 13.55 12.86 17.42
CA VAL A 305 12.69 13.99 17.05
C VAL A 305 12.32 14.77 18.30
N LEU A 306 12.18 16.09 18.17
CA LEU A 306 11.76 16.96 19.26
C LEU A 306 10.26 16.79 19.51
N ASP A 307 9.90 16.53 20.77
CA ASP A 307 8.50 16.53 21.21
C ASP A 307 7.97 17.95 21.37
N ASP A 308 6.64 18.05 21.47
CA ASP A 308 5.89 19.31 21.55
C ASP A 308 6.33 20.20 22.75
N PHE A 309 6.97 19.63 23.79
CA PHE A 309 7.55 20.39 24.90
C PHE A 309 8.57 21.46 24.45
N TYR A 310 9.28 21.21 23.35
CA TYR A 310 10.32 22.11 22.84
C TYR A 310 9.81 23.09 21.77
N LEU A 311 8.50 23.12 21.51
CA LEU A 311 7.88 24.04 20.57
C LEU A 311 7.12 25.11 21.36
N ASP A 312 7.41 26.39 21.10
CA ASP A 312 6.66 27.50 21.69
C ASP A 312 5.20 27.50 21.18
N GLU A 313 4.23 27.75 22.07
CA GLU A 313 2.78 27.86 21.75
C GLU A 313 2.46 28.96 20.74
#